data_AF-A0A3N5Q5R9-F1
#
_entry.id   AF-A0A3N5Q5R9-F1
#
_cell.length_a   1.000
_cell.length_b   1.000
_cell.length_c   1.000
_cell.angle_alpha   90.00
_cell.angle_beta   90.00
_cell.angle_gamma   90.00
#
_symmetry.space_group_name_H-M   'P 1'
#
loop_
_entity.id
_entity.type
_entity.pdbx_description
1 polymer ?
#
loop_
_entity_poly.entity_id
_entity_poly.type
_entity_poly.pdbx_seq_one_letter_code
_entity_poly.pdbx_strand_id
1 'polypeptide(L)' 'MSTTVTVSPKFQIVIPQEIRERMDIKPGQKVTFVEWQGAIAIVPVIEAEQAFGFLKGKNLASASDGESREKDHV' A
#
# COMPACT_ATOMS: atom_id res chain seq x y z
N MET A 1 12.99 -8.17 -7.49
CA MET A 1 12.65 -8.81 -8.77
C MET A 1 11.44 -8.10 -9.36
N SER A 2 11.42 -7.92 -10.68
CA SER A 2 10.31 -7.31 -11.42
C SER A 2 9.63 -8.39 -12.27
N THR A 3 8.38 -8.73 -11.94
CA THR A 3 7.56 -9.65 -12.74
C THR A 3 6.60 -8.84 -13.59
N THR A 4 6.73 -8.91 -14.92
CA THR A 4 5.86 -8.22 -15.86
C THR A 4 4.65 -9.10 -16.18
N VAL A 5 3.46 -8.51 -16.17
CA VAL A 5 2.20 -9.20 -16.49
C VAL A 5 1.44 -8.42 -17.57
N THR A 6 0.74 -9.14 -18.44
CA THR A 6 -0.07 -8.54 -19.50
C THR A 6 -1.47 -8.26 -18.99
N VAL A 7 -2.01 -7.09 -19.35
CA VAL A 7 -3.39 -6.70 -19.06
C VAL A 7 -4.34 -7.52 -19.94
N SER A 8 -5.35 -8.15 -19.34
CA SER A 8 -6.34 -8.93 -20.08
C SER A 8 -7.31 -8.02 -20.87
N PRO A 9 -8.09 -8.56 -21.83
CA PRO A 9 -9.09 -7.78 -22.58
C PRO A 9 -10.16 -7.11 -21.72
N LYS A 10 -10.35 -7.58 -20.48
CA LYS A 10 -11.25 -6.98 -19.49
C LYS A 10 -10.52 -6.04 -18.52
N PHE A 11 -9.34 -5.59 -18.89
CA PHE A 11 -8.47 -4.72 -18.08
C PHE A 11 -8.06 -5.33 -16.74
N GLN A 12 -8.04 -6.66 -16.65
CA GLN A 12 -7.63 -7.35 -15.42
C GLN A 12 -6.12 -7.60 -15.44
N ILE A 13 -5.49 -7.37 -14.30
CA ILE A 13 -4.09 -7.72 -14.06
C ILE A 13 -4.07 -8.88 -13.07
N VAL A 14 -3.47 -9.99 -13.47
CA VAL A 14 -3.28 -11.14 -12.57
C VAL A 14 -2.12 -10.83 -11.65
N ILE A 15 -2.35 -10.90 -10.34
CA ILE A 15 -1.29 -10.74 -9.35
C ILE A 15 -0.44 -12.03 -9.35
N PRO A 16 0.86 -11.96 -9.68
CA PRO A 16 1.76 -13.11 -9.63
C PRO A 16 1.71 -13.82 -8.27
N GLN A 17 1.89 -15.14 -8.29
CA GLN A 17 1.86 -15.98 -7.08
C GLN A 17 2.82 -15.47 -6.00
N GLU A 18 4.05 -15.13 -6.38
CA GLU A 18 5.10 -14.62 -5.51
C GLU A 18 4.66 -13.38 -4.70
N ILE A 19 3.94 -12.47 -5.36
CA ILE A 19 3.45 -11.23 -4.75
C ILE A 19 2.28 -11.54 -3.82
N ARG A 20 1.37 -12.44 -4.24
CA ARG A 20 0.23 -12.86 -3.40
C ARG A 20 0.71 -13.48 -2.09
N GLU A 21 1.70 -14.36 -2.14
CA GLU A 21 2.25 -15.04 -0.97
C GLU A 21 2.99 -14.08 -0.04
N ARG A 22 3.86 -13.22 -0.60
CA ARG A 22 4.64 -12.26 0.20
C ARG A 22 3.77 -11.21 0.90
N MET A 23 2.68 -10.81 0.27
CA MET A 23 1.77 -9.78 0.79
C MET A 23 0.53 -10.35 1.50
N ASP A 24 0.43 -11.68 1.67
CA ASP A 24 -0.74 -12.39 2.24
C ASP A 24 -2.08 -11.92 1.62
N ILE A 25 -2.10 -11.74 0.29
CA ILE A 25 -3.30 -11.24 -0.41
C ILE A 25 -4.32 -12.38 -0.54
N LYS A 26 -5.53 -12.14 -0.03
CA LYS A 26 -6.59 -13.14 0.00
C LYS A 26 -7.66 -12.87 -1.07
N PRO A 27 -8.26 -13.91 -1.68
CA PRO A 27 -9.40 -13.74 -2.56
C PRO A 27 -10.54 -12.98 -1.87
N GLY A 28 -11.16 -12.03 -2.58
CA GLY A 28 -12.24 -11.20 -2.04
C GLY A 28 -11.80 -9.96 -1.25
N GLN A 29 -10.50 -9.77 -1.05
CA GLN A 29 -9.97 -8.54 -0.45
C GLN A 29 -10.25 -7.32 -1.35
N LYS A 30 -10.80 -6.26 -0.75
CA LYS A 30 -11.04 -4.99 -1.45
C LYS A 30 -9.76 -4.18 -1.53
N VAL A 31 -9.53 -3.54 -2.68
CA VAL A 31 -8.41 -2.63 -2.91
C VAL A 31 -8.88 -1.36 -3.60
N THR A 32 -8.18 -0.27 -3.38
CA THR A 32 -8.32 1.01 -4.07
C THR A 32 -7.10 1.25 -4.94
N PHE A 33 -7.33 1.82 -6.11
CA PHE A 33 -6.29 2.31 -7.00
C PHE A 33 -6.07 3.80 -6.76
N VAL A 34 -4.81 4.20 -6.57
CA VAL A 34 -4.39 5.60 -6.43
C VAL A 34 -3.38 5.89 -7.53
N GLU A 35 -3.62 6.94 -8.30
CA GLU A 35 -2.67 7.42 -9.30
C GLU A 35 -1.68 8.37 -8.64
N TRP A 36 -0.38 8.11 -8.80
CA TRP A 36 0.67 8.97 -8.30
C TRP A 36 1.88 8.93 -9.25
N GLN A 37 2.26 10.07 -9.82
CA GLN A 37 3.50 10.25 -10.58
C GLN A 37 3.59 9.30 -11.80
N GLY A 38 2.47 9.07 -12.48
CA GLY A 38 2.40 8.17 -13.63
C GLY A 38 2.47 6.68 -13.26
N ALA A 39 2.40 6.36 -11.98
CA ALA A 39 2.27 5.00 -11.47
C ALA A 39 0.91 4.81 -10.79
N ILE A 40 0.47 3.56 -10.72
CA ILE A 40 -0.74 3.17 -10.01
C ILE A 40 -0.31 2.43 -8.75
N ALA A 41 -0.68 2.96 -7.58
CA ALA A 41 -0.55 2.30 -6.31
C ALA A 41 -1.85 1.55 -5.97
N ILE A 42 -1.73 0.29 -5.58
CA ILE A 42 -2.87 -0.54 -5.15
C ILE A 42 -2.81 -0.65 -3.63
N VAL A 43 -3.84 -0.16 -2.95
CA VAL A 43 -3.89 -0.09 -1.48
C VAL A 43 -5.08 -0.90 -0.97
N PRO A 44 -4.91 -1.78 0.02
CA PRO A 44 -6.03 -2.52 0.60
C PRO A 44 -7.01 -1.58 1.31
N VAL A 45 -8.31 -1.80 1.12
CA VAL A 45 -9.35 -1.10 1.86
C VAL A 45 -9.54 -1.82 3.19
N ILE A 46 -9.14 -1.16 4.27
CA ILE A 46 -9.31 -1.67 5.63
C ILE A 46 -10.57 -1.01 6.21
N GLU A 47 -11.57 -1.82 6.52
CA GLU A 47 -12.76 -1.35 7.25
C GLU A 47 -12.34 -0.88 8.65
N ALA A 48 -12.97 0.16 9.20
CA ALA A 48 -12.53 0.82 10.44
C ALA A 48 -12.36 -0.13 11.64
N GLU A 49 -13.16 -1.20 11.69
CA GLU A 49 -13.12 -2.24 12.72
C GLU A 49 -11.85 -3.12 12.65
N GLN A 50 -11.29 -3.28 11.45
CA GLN A 50 -10.07 -4.08 11.20
C GLN A 50 -8.79 -3.24 11.30
N ALA A 51 -8.90 -1.91 11.23
CA ALA A 51 -7.78 -0.98 11.33
C ALA A 51 -7.04 -1.11 12.68
N PHE A 52 -7.78 -1.38 13.77
CA PHE A 52 -7.20 -1.60 15.10
C PHE A 52 -6.33 -2.87 15.17
N GLY A 53 -6.61 -3.91 14.36
CA GLY A 53 -5.80 -5.12 14.28
C GLY A 53 -4.59 -4.98 13.34
N PHE A 54 -4.74 -4.25 12.24
CA PHE A 54 -3.68 -4.01 11.26
C PHE A 54 -2.52 -3.18 11.83
N LEU A 55 -2.83 -2.18 12.68
CA LEU A 55 -1.83 -1.37 13.39
C LEU A 55 -1.10 -2.14 14.50
N LYS A 56 -1.70 -3.22 15.02
CA LYS A 56 -1.12 -4.01 16.12
C LYS A 56 -0.03 -4.97 15.66
N GLY A 57 -0.02 -5.36 14.37
CA GLY A 57 0.94 -6.30 13.79
C GLY A 57 2.10 -5.66 13.02
N LYS A 58 2.00 -4.38 12.65
CA LYS A 58 3.12 -3.62 12.10
C LYS A 58 3.75 -2.86 13.24
N ASN A 59 4.97 -3.24 13.65
CA ASN A 59 5.84 -2.33 14.40
C ASN A 59 5.83 -1.00 13.64
N LEU A 60 5.11 0.00 14.18
CA LEU A 60 5.32 1.38 13.78
C LEU A 60 6.75 1.69 14.19
N ALA A 61 7.70 1.45 13.29
CA ALA A 61 8.95 2.16 13.31
C ALA A 61 8.53 3.64 13.22
N SER A 62 8.68 4.32 14.34
CA SER A 62 8.40 5.73 14.52
C SER A 62 8.91 6.52 13.33
N ALA A 63 8.02 7.25 12.66
CA ALA A 63 8.44 8.41 11.89
C ALA A 63 8.90 9.47 12.92
N SER A 64 10.13 9.32 13.39
CA SER A 64 10.91 10.39 14.00
C SER A 64 11.67 11.02 12.85
N ASP A 65 11.25 12.21 12.42
CA ASP A 65 12.01 13.18 11.61
C ASP A 65 11.05 14.34 11.30
N GLY A 66 11.21 15.59 11.70
CA GLY A 66 12.19 16.27 12.51
C GLY A 66 11.66 17.70 12.68
N GLU A 67 11.51 18.17 13.91
CA GLU A 67 11.09 19.54 14.21
C GLU A 67 12.25 20.48 13.89
N SER A 68 12.29 21.03 12.67
CA SER A 68 13.14 22.17 12.35
C SER A 68 12.30 23.43 12.44
N ARG A 69 12.34 24.08 13.62
CA ARG A 69 11.96 25.48 13.77
C ARG A 69 12.94 26.32 12.96
N GLU A 70 12.53 26.77 11.78
CA GLU A 70 13.18 27.90 11.13
C GLU A 70 12.92 29.14 11.99
N LYS A 71 14.00 29.67 12.59
CA LYS A 71 13.99 30.94 13.30
C LYS A 71 13.95 32.05 12.27
N ASP A 72 12.78 32.60 12.04
CA ASP A 72 12.64 33.90 11.39
C ASP A 72 12.11 34.92 12.39
N HIS A 73 12.73 36.10 12.35
CA HIS A 73 12.35 37.37 12.96
C HIS A 73 12.59 37.53 14.48
N VAL A 74 13.70 38.16 14.88
CA VAL A 74 13.94 39.63 14.96
C VAL A 74 15.39 39.88 15.33
#